data_AF-A0A953MPZ5-F1
#
_entry.id   AF-A0A953MPZ5-F1
#
_cell.length_a   1.000
_cell.length_b   1.000
_cell.length_c   1.000
_cell.angle_alpha   90.00
_cell.angle_beta   90.00
_cell.angle_gamma   90.00
#
_symmetry.space_group_name_H-M   'P 1'
#
loop_
_entity.id
_entity.type
_entity.pdbx_description
1 polymer ?
#
loop_
_entity_poly.entity_id
_entity_poly.type
_entity_poly.pdbx_seq_one_letter_code
_entity_poly.pdbx_strand_id
1 'polypeptide(L)' 'FPIRVSNFGGEVLRYESIRECIDALEKGEKENITIAEFCEDSLVRKYGNTWYNKFIGASGK' A
#
# COMPACT_ATOMS: atom_id res chain seq x y z
N PHE A 1 -7.89 -0.62 -3.11
CA PHE A 1 -7.71 -2.08 -3.09
C PHE A 1 -6.37 -2.31 -3.75
N PRO A 2 -5.35 -2.90 -3.09
CA PRO A 2 -5.46 -3.97 -2.09
C PRO A 2 -5.18 -3.57 -0.63
N ILE A 3 -5.02 -2.28 -0.31
CA ILE A 3 -4.92 -1.85 1.11
C ILE A 3 -6.33 -1.70 1.72
N ARG A 4 -6.51 -2.28 2.91
CA ARG A 4 -7.66 -2.11 3.81
C ARG A 4 -7.24 -1.36 5.07
N VAL A 5 -8.14 -0.52 5.57
CA VAL A 5 -7.95 0.15 6.86
C VAL A 5 -8.83 -0.55 7.88
N SER A 6 -8.23 -0.93 9.00
CA SER A 6 -8.92 -1.51 10.14
C SER A 6 -8.54 -0.77 11.42
N ASN A 7 -9.31 -0.95 12.48
CA ASN A 7 -9.02 -0.34 13.77
C ASN A 7 -8.68 -1.41 14.80
N PHE A 8 -7.47 -1.35 15.35
CA PHE A 8 -7.02 -2.21 16.45
C PHE A 8 -6.14 -1.39 17.39
N GLY A 9 -6.77 -0.62 18.29
CA GLY A 9 -6.05 0.35 19.13
C GLY A 9 -5.45 1.52 18.35
N GLY A 10 -5.91 1.74 17.11
CA GLY A 10 -5.32 2.64 16.12
C GLY A 10 -5.63 2.19 14.69
N GLU A 11 -5.44 3.07 13.71
CA GLU A 11 -5.59 2.70 12.30
C GLU A 11 -4.45 1.77 11.87
N VAL A 12 -4.81 0.61 11.34
CA VAL A 12 -3.88 -0.39 10.81
C VAL A 12 -4.19 -0.60 9.33
N LEU A 13 -3.19 -0.33 8.48
CA LEU A 13 -3.21 -0.65 7.07
C LEU A 13 -2.85 -2.12 6.89
N ARG A 14 -3.73 -2.88 6.23
CA ARG A 14 -3.51 -4.29 5.91
C ARG A 14 -3.60 -4.50 4.42
N TYR A 15 -2.67 -5.28 3.88
CA TYR A 15 -2.80 -5.81 2.53
C TYR A 15 -3.86 -6.92 2.51
N GLU A 16 -4.77 -6.85 1.56
CA GLU A 16 -5.77 -7.87 1.27
C GLU A 16 -5.55 -8.37 -0.16
N SER A 17 -5.09 -9.62 -0.29
CA SER A 17 -5.01 -10.32 -1.57
C SER A 17 -6.27 -11.10 -1.86
N ILE A 18 -6.76 -10.98 -3.09
CA ILE A 18 -7.72 -11.91 -3.70
C ILE A 18 -7.04 -12.58 -4.89
N ARG A 19 -7.57 -13.72 -5.35
CA ARG A 19 -6.93 -14.55 -6.39
C ARG A 19 -6.73 -13.78 -7.69
N GLU A 20 -7.64 -12.87 -8.01
CA GLU A 20 -7.62 -12.02 -9.18
C GLU A 20 -6.47 -11.01 -9.19
N CYS A 21 -5.82 -10.78 -8.04
CA CYS A 21 -4.68 -9.86 -7.94
C CYS A 21 -3.33 -10.52 -8.25
N ILE A 22 -3.27 -11.83 -8.52
CA ILE A 22 -2.00 -12.54 -8.79
C ILE A 22 -1.25 -11.90 -9.97
N ASP A 23 -1.94 -11.65 -11.09
CA ASP A 23 -1.30 -11.05 -12.27
C ASP A 23 -0.77 -9.63 -11.98
N ALA A 24 -1.46 -8.88 -11.13
CA ALA A 24 -1.02 -7.54 -10.71
C ALA A 24 0.21 -7.61 -9.80
N LEU A 25 0.30 -8.62 -8.94
CA LEU A 25 1.48 -8.87 -8.12
C LEU A 25 2.69 -9.26 -8.97
N GLU A 26 2.53 -10.21 -9.89
CA GLU A 26 3.62 -10.61 -10.79
C GLU A 26 4.11 -9.44 -11.64
N LYS A 27 3.19 -8.59 -12.10
CA LYS A 27 3.54 -7.38 -12.83
C LYS A 27 4.29 -6.39 -11.92
N GLY A 28 3.81 -6.17 -10.70
CA GLY A 28 4.47 -5.32 -9.71
C GLY A 28 5.88 -5.79 -9.38
N GLU A 29 6.09 -7.10 -9.22
CA GLU A 29 7.42 -7.69 -9.03
C GLU A 29 8.35 -7.45 -10.23
N LYS A 30 7.84 -7.64 -11.45
CA LYS A 30 8.60 -7.38 -12.70
C LYS A 30 8.97 -5.90 -12.86
N GLU A 31 8.08 -5.00 -12.46
CA GLU A 31 8.27 -3.55 -12.54
C GLU A 31 8.94 -2.96 -11.29
N ASN A 32 9.23 -3.80 -10.27
CA ASN A 32 9.75 -3.41 -8.97
C ASN A 32 8.91 -2.31 -8.28
N ILE A 33 7.59 -2.44 -8.35
CA ILE A 33 6.59 -1.55 -7.75
C ILE A 33 5.98 -2.22 -6.54
N THR A 34 6.03 -1.54 -5.40
CA THR A 34 5.40 -1.98 -4.16
C THR A 34 3.90 -1.66 -4.13
N ILE A 35 3.16 -2.35 -3.24
CA ILE A 35 1.75 -2.04 -2.99
C ILE A 35 1.55 -0.60 -2.48
N ALA A 36 2.52 -0.09 -1.72
CA ALA A 36 2.50 1.29 -1.22
C ALA A 36 2.53 2.29 -2.39
N GLU A 37 3.43 2.09 -3.35
CA GLU A 37 3.56 2.90 -4.57
C GLU A 37 2.33 2.78 -5.46
N PHE A 38 1.84 1.56 -5.70
CA PHE A 38 0.60 1.35 -6.46
C PHE A 38 -0.61 2.06 -5.82
N CYS A 39 -0.63 2.21 -4.50
CA CYS A 39 -1.71 2.87 -3.76
C CYS A 39 -1.45 4.34 -3.43
N GLU A 40 -0.41 4.97 -4.00
CA GLU A 40 0.01 6.33 -3.68
C GLU A 40 -1.16 7.31 -3.64
N ASP A 41 -1.90 7.44 -4.75
CA ASP A 41 -3.02 8.39 -4.84
C ASP A 41 -4.06 8.21 -3.73
N SER A 42 -4.33 6.96 -3.35
CA SER A 42 -5.30 6.66 -2.30
C SER A 42 -4.76 6.95 -0.90
N LEU A 43 -3.48 6.65 -0.66
CA LEU A 43 -2.80 6.92 0.61
C LEU A 43 -2.58 8.43 0.81
N VAL A 44 -2.11 9.13 -0.23
CA VAL A 44 -1.94 10.59 -0.23
C VAL A 44 -3.28 11.30 -0.05
N ARG A 45 -4.35 10.86 -0.72
CA ARG A 45 -5.69 11.44 -0.53
C ARG A 45 -6.20 11.31 0.91
N LYS A 46 -5.90 10.21 1.60
CA LYS A 46 -6.38 9.98 2.96
C LYS A 46 -5.48 10.58 4.04
N TYR A 47 -4.17 10.46 3.89
CA TYR A 47 -3.19 10.77 4.93
C TYR A 47 -2.30 11.97 4.62
N GLY A 48 -2.31 12.46 3.37
CA GLY A 48 -1.50 13.57 2.91
C GLY A 48 -0.09 13.14 2.46
N ASN A 49 0.52 13.99 1.63
CA ASN A 49 1.82 13.73 1.02
C ASN A 49 2.95 13.56 2.05
N THR A 50 2.94 14.39 3.10
CA THR A 50 3.96 14.33 4.17
C THR A 50 3.93 12.99 4.91
N TRP A 51 2.74 12.44 5.15
CA TRP A 51 2.60 11.13 5.79
C TRP A 51 3.07 10.03 4.85
N TYR A 52 2.67 10.07 3.58
CA TYR A 52 3.04 9.06 2.58
C TYR A 52 4.56 8.97 2.39
N ASN A 53 5.25 10.11 2.27
CA ASN A 53 6.71 10.15 2.15
C ASN A 53 7.43 9.55 3.36
N LYS A 54 6.90 9.76 4.58
CA LYS A 54 7.42 9.12 5.79
C LYS A 54 7.13 7.62 5.80
N PHE A 55 5.94 7.23 5.34
CA PHE A 55 5.51 5.83 5.28
C PHE A 55 6.43 5.00 4.36
N ILE A 56 6.65 5.44 3.12
CA ILE A 56 7.56 4.75 2.18
C ILE A 56 9.03 4.81 2.62
N GLY A 57 9.44 5.89 3.31
CA GLY A 57 10.80 6.03 3.84
C GLY A 57 11.07 5.20 5.09
N ALA A 58 10.02 4.78 5.81
CA ALA A 58 10.11 3.94 7.00
C ALA A 58 9.92 2.44 6.71
N SER A 59 9.45 2.07 5.51
CA SER A 59 9.36 0.68 5.07
C SER A 59 10.75 0.05 5.09
N GLY A 60 10.98 -0.83 6.07
CA GLY A 60 12.19 -1.65 6.14
C GLY A 60 12.34 -2.46 4.84
N LYS A 61 13.53 -2.39 4.24
CA LYS A 61 13.95 -3.34 3.20
C LYS A 61 14.02 -4.75 3.75
#